data_AF-A0A2T1LUC7-F1
#
_entry.id   AF-A0A2T1LUC7-F1
#
_cell.length_a   1.000
_cell.length_b   1.000
_cell.length_c   1.000
_cell.angle_alpha   90.00
_cell.angle_beta   90.00
_cell.angle_gamma   90.00
#
_symmetry.space_group_name_H-M   'P 1'
#
loop_
_entity.id
_entity.type
_entity.pdbx_description
1 polymer ?
#
loop_
_entity_poly.entity_id
_entity_poly.type
_entity_poly.pdbx_seq_one_letter_code
_entity_poly.pdbx_strand_id
1 'polypeptide(L)'
;MTIIINPISDITVGSNSEETIFDLLNYFDDPKTTGLIANFQLYNTTLGNGVINIVLFDQNGAGAPLTVDNFLNYVEQEAYINTIIHRSVPGFVIQGGGYTVDELSPQLITSDSPVQNEYSPNRSNLRGTIAMAKVGNNPNSATNQWFFNLNNNSSNLDNQNGGFTVFGQVLSNDDLATIDAIAAVPVFNASSTFNQIPLIIDANNPKIDSPDDFVRFQEITYTSVDELQFSLVNNTNPNLVNVSINGQEIFIDYLPNQVGTAEITISAINLLGEQALDTFTVTVNDSTFDAASYAASNPIDLIPYYINSGYELAVLTNHYLTNGQNENRPLDTFDEFRYIASSYVGNGDLIEAFGNKPIPGAIDSAGATLHYINNGFVEGRSTTAFDPARYINSYPDLFTAFGTNTAAATKHFITNGFAEGRNPNLFPSDRYLASNLDLINTFAPITDYAAKVEAASNHYLLSGRGESYRQITFDAARYLVSYDDLLGAFDTDTQKATKHYIQNGFYEQPRREPNLFPSDRYLASNPDLINHFASIPDYAAKVEAASNHYLLIGRGESYRQITFDPNAYLANPINADVAADPFFGTLTGATQHYILSGFNEHRPIA
;
A
#
# COMPACT_ATOMS: atom_id res chain seq x y z
N MET A 1 37.64 20.31 7.36
CA MET A 1 36.76 19.28 7.93
C MET A 1 36.02 18.67 6.74
N THR A 2 35.25 17.63 6.90
CA THR A 2 34.35 17.20 5.83
C THR A 2 33.15 16.64 6.53
N ILE A 3 31.99 17.28 6.31
CA ILE A 3 30.71 16.80 6.82
C ILE A 3 30.55 15.35 6.36
N ILE A 4 30.27 14.46 7.31
CA ILE A 4 29.99 13.05 7.03
C ILE A 4 28.54 12.95 6.60
N ILE A 5 28.29 12.20 5.53
CA ILE A 5 26.94 11.94 5.02
C ILE A 5 26.65 10.45 5.17
N ASN A 6 25.62 10.13 5.93
CA ASN A 6 24.90 8.87 5.83
C ASN A 6 23.73 9.11 4.88
N PRO A 7 23.69 8.50 3.68
CA PRO A 7 22.68 8.83 2.68
C PRO A 7 21.25 8.62 3.19
N ILE A 8 20.38 9.59 2.94
CA ILE A 8 18.95 9.49 3.16
C ILE A 8 18.39 8.42 2.21
N SER A 9 17.60 7.50 2.76
CA SER A 9 16.96 6.45 1.96
C SER A 9 15.78 7.00 1.16
N ASP A 10 15.54 6.43 -0.02
CA ASP A 10 14.36 6.74 -0.81
C ASP A 10 13.07 6.49 -0.01
N ILE A 11 12.08 7.35 -0.22
CA ILE A 11 10.80 7.33 0.49
C ILE A 11 9.70 6.87 -0.47
N THR A 12 8.88 5.91 -0.05
CA THR A 12 7.71 5.45 -0.81
C THR A 12 6.48 5.45 0.07
N VAL A 13 5.42 6.16 -0.35
CA VAL A 13 4.15 6.29 0.38
C VAL A 13 2.94 6.14 -0.55
N GLY A 14 1.74 5.96 0.03
CA GLY A 14 0.49 6.02 -0.72
C GLY A 14 -0.02 7.47 -0.88
N SER A 15 -0.90 7.70 -1.85
CA SER A 15 -1.54 8.99 -2.05
C SER A 15 -2.36 9.36 -0.81
N ASN A 16 -2.34 10.65 -0.44
CA ASN A 16 -2.96 11.16 0.78
C ASN A 16 -2.38 10.58 2.09
N SER A 17 -1.13 10.10 2.08
CA SER A 17 -0.41 9.80 3.32
C SER A 17 -0.17 11.07 4.14
N GLU A 18 -0.06 10.91 5.46
CA GLU A 18 0.40 11.97 6.37
C GLU A 18 1.84 12.38 6.03
N GLU A 19 2.21 13.60 6.41
CA GLU A 19 3.57 14.14 6.20
C GLU A 19 4.66 13.26 6.82
N THR A 20 5.84 13.23 6.18
CA THR A 20 7.04 12.61 6.75
C THR A 20 7.92 13.68 7.37
N ILE A 21 8.33 13.45 8.62
CA ILE A 21 9.22 14.34 9.37
C ILE A 21 10.40 13.53 9.90
N PHE A 22 11.60 14.06 9.74
CA PHE A 22 12.78 13.50 10.40
C PHE A 22 13.88 14.55 10.63
N ASP A 23 14.81 14.21 11.50
CA ASP A 23 15.96 15.04 11.88
C ASP A 23 17.16 14.74 10.99
N LEU A 24 17.69 15.79 10.34
CA LEU A 24 18.82 15.75 9.42
C LEU A 24 20.16 15.47 10.10
N LEU A 25 20.30 15.70 11.42
CA LEU A 25 21.52 15.34 12.15
C LEU A 25 21.73 13.81 12.25
N ASN A 26 20.73 13.00 11.92
CA ASN A 26 20.93 11.54 11.75
C ASN A 26 21.69 11.18 10.46
N TYR A 27 21.73 12.11 9.50
CA TYR A 27 22.25 11.90 8.15
C TYR A 27 23.48 12.76 7.85
N PHE A 28 23.60 13.92 8.48
CA PHE A 28 24.74 14.81 8.35
C PHE A 28 25.37 15.06 9.71
N ASP A 29 26.69 15.05 9.77
CA ASP A 29 27.46 15.23 11.00
C ASP A 29 28.75 15.99 10.72
N ASP A 30 29.08 17.01 11.52
CA ASP A 30 30.46 17.52 11.53
C ASP A 30 31.28 16.69 12.53
N PRO A 31 32.25 15.88 12.07
CA PRO A 31 32.90 14.88 12.92
C PRO A 31 33.81 15.47 14.02
N LYS A 32 33.93 16.81 14.11
CA LYS A 32 34.84 17.47 15.04
C LYS A 32 34.13 18.27 16.13
N THR A 33 32.97 18.85 15.88
CA THR A 33 32.34 19.81 16.80
C THR A 33 30.90 19.40 17.09
N THR A 34 30.33 19.85 18.20
CA THR A 34 28.86 19.87 18.43
C THR A 34 28.25 21.25 18.29
N GLY A 35 29.04 22.23 17.81
CA GLY A 35 28.64 23.63 17.68
C GLY A 35 29.06 24.52 18.85
N LEU A 36 30.05 24.11 19.65
CA LEU A 36 30.62 24.95 20.70
C LEU A 36 31.57 26.00 20.14
N ILE A 37 31.30 27.27 20.46
CA ILE A 37 32.12 28.42 20.09
C ILE A 37 32.71 29.06 21.34
N ALA A 38 34.04 29.20 21.42
CA ALA A 38 34.68 30.02 22.45
C ALA A 38 34.99 31.43 21.93
N ASN A 39 34.66 32.43 22.75
CA ASN A 39 34.76 33.85 22.45
C ASN A 39 35.84 34.46 23.36
N PHE A 40 36.95 34.91 22.77
CA PHE A 40 38.06 35.53 23.48
C PHE A 40 37.95 37.05 23.36
N GLN A 41 37.44 37.72 24.40
CA GLN A 41 37.21 39.16 24.37
C GLN A 41 38.47 39.91 24.81
N LEU A 42 39.05 40.74 23.94
CA LEU A 42 40.21 41.58 24.28
C LEU A 42 39.79 42.79 25.10
N TYR A 43 40.64 43.17 26.06
CA TYR A 43 40.45 44.44 26.77
C TYR A 43 40.74 45.64 25.86
N ASN A 44 41.81 45.56 25.06
CA ASN A 44 42.08 46.54 24.01
C ASN A 44 41.36 46.12 22.72
N THR A 45 40.15 46.66 22.53
CA THR A 45 39.30 46.37 21.36
C THR A 45 39.80 46.99 20.05
N THR A 46 40.89 47.76 20.06
CA THR A 46 41.49 48.32 18.84
C THR A 46 42.41 47.33 18.10
N LEU A 47 42.76 46.21 18.74
CA LEU A 47 43.49 45.11 18.09
C LEU A 47 42.51 44.27 17.27
N GLY A 48 42.59 44.40 15.94
CA GLY A 48 41.63 43.76 15.04
C GLY A 48 40.20 44.24 15.28
N ASN A 49 39.28 43.30 15.47
CA ASN A 49 37.89 43.58 15.87
C ASN A 49 37.65 43.48 17.39
N GLY A 50 38.70 43.24 18.19
CA GLY A 50 38.61 43.13 19.64
C GLY A 50 38.11 41.78 20.18
N VAL A 51 37.84 40.80 19.32
CA VAL A 51 37.38 39.46 19.73
C VAL A 51 38.01 38.38 18.86
N ILE A 52 38.18 37.17 19.39
CA ILE A 52 38.55 36.00 18.59
C ILE A 52 37.52 34.91 18.88
N ASN A 53 36.75 34.53 17.87
CA ASN A 53 35.80 33.44 17.97
C ASN A 53 36.42 32.18 17.37
N ILE A 54 36.35 31.07 18.11
CA ILE A 54 36.82 29.77 17.66
C ILE A 54 35.70 28.74 17.76
N VAL A 55 35.58 27.88 16.75
CA VAL A 55 34.86 26.61 16.91
C VAL A 55 35.76 25.65 17.68
N LEU A 56 35.20 25.01 18.70
CA LEU A 56 35.86 23.98 19.49
C LEU A 56 35.61 22.61 18.87
N PHE A 57 36.64 21.78 18.87
CA PHE A 57 36.57 20.42 18.36
C PHE A 57 36.22 19.45 19.49
N ASP A 58 35.00 19.55 20.00
CA ASP A 58 34.53 18.88 21.22
C ASP A 58 33.91 17.49 20.98
N GLN A 59 33.72 17.08 19.73
CA GLN A 59 33.06 15.82 19.43
C GLN A 59 33.98 14.61 19.65
N ASN A 60 33.39 13.49 20.07
CA ASN A 60 34.11 12.22 20.22
C ASN A 60 34.63 11.69 18.88
N GLY A 61 35.79 11.03 18.90
CA GLY A 61 36.39 10.45 17.69
C GLY A 61 37.30 11.43 16.96
N ALA A 62 36.77 12.23 16.02
CA ALA A 62 37.61 13.11 15.22
C ALA A 62 37.84 14.51 15.82
N GLY A 63 37.19 14.84 16.95
CA GLY A 63 37.53 15.96 17.84
C GLY A 63 38.52 15.60 18.96
N ALA A 64 38.73 16.53 19.88
CA ALA A 64 39.61 16.48 21.06
C ALA A 64 38.80 16.80 22.35
N PRO A 65 37.80 15.96 22.70
CA PRO A 65 36.84 16.24 23.77
C PRO A 65 37.51 16.45 25.12
N LEU A 66 38.52 15.65 25.50
CA LEU A 66 39.16 15.80 26.81
C LEU A 66 39.89 17.14 26.92
N THR A 67 40.49 17.60 25.82
CA THR A 67 41.20 18.86 25.75
C THR A 67 40.24 20.05 25.77
N VAL A 68 39.10 19.93 25.06
CA VAL A 68 38.04 20.95 25.11
C VAL A 68 37.45 21.03 26.51
N ASP A 69 37.11 19.91 27.13
CA ASP A 69 36.60 19.85 28.51
C ASP A 69 37.57 20.49 29.50
N ASN A 70 38.86 20.17 29.39
CA ASN A 70 39.90 20.81 30.18
C ASN A 70 39.94 22.32 29.97
N PHE A 71 39.88 22.80 28.73
CA PHE A 71 39.88 24.23 28.43
C PHE A 71 38.64 24.94 28.97
N LEU A 72 37.45 24.36 28.77
CA LEU A 72 36.19 24.91 29.25
C LEU A 72 36.12 24.93 30.78
N ASN A 73 36.68 23.94 31.46
CA ASN A 73 36.78 23.94 32.92
C ASN A 73 37.54 25.17 33.45
N TYR A 74 38.61 25.65 32.79
CA TYR A 74 39.26 26.92 33.17
C TYR A 74 38.42 28.15 32.83
N VAL A 75 37.65 28.09 31.73
CA VAL A 75 36.71 29.16 31.36
C VAL A 75 35.61 29.29 32.41
N GLU A 76 34.99 28.18 32.82
CA GLU A 76 33.93 28.11 33.82
C GLU A 76 34.41 28.53 35.23
N GLN A 77 35.68 28.26 35.56
CA GLN A 77 36.31 28.73 36.78
C GLN A 77 36.72 30.22 36.74
N GLU A 78 36.43 30.92 35.64
CA GLU A 78 36.84 32.31 35.39
C GLU A 78 38.37 32.50 35.45
N ALA A 79 39.15 31.41 35.33
CA ALA A 79 40.60 31.41 35.51
C ALA A 79 41.33 32.22 34.42
N TYR A 80 40.67 32.42 33.27
CA TYR A 80 41.19 33.20 32.15
C TYR A 80 40.78 34.69 32.17
N ILE A 81 40.02 35.17 33.16
CA ILE A 81 39.78 36.61 33.31
C ILE A 81 41.12 37.34 33.50
N ASN A 82 41.34 38.41 32.74
CA ASN A 82 42.61 39.14 32.68
C ASN A 82 43.83 38.28 32.29
N THR A 83 43.62 37.14 31.61
CA THR A 83 44.75 36.33 31.11
C THR A 83 45.52 37.08 30.03
N ILE A 84 46.85 36.96 30.04
CA ILE A 84 47.74 37.67 29.12
C ILE A 84 48.32 36.74 28.05
N ILE A 85 48.64 37.31 26.89
CA ILE A 85 49.60 36.70 25.96
C ILE A 85 50.99 36.93 26.54
N HIS A 86 51.55 35.90 27.18
CA HIS A 86 52.85 35.98 27.85
C HIS A 86 54.02 35.65 26.92
N ARG A 87 53.74 35.12 25.72
CA ARG A 87 54.74 34.80 24.71
C ARG A 87 54.20 35.00 23.29
N SER A 88 54.93 35.73 22.47
CA SER A 88 54.67 35.92 21.04
C SER A 88 55.94 35.63 20.24
N VAL A 89 55.83 34.71 19.28
CA VAL A 89 56.90 34.39 18.33
C VAL A 89 56.37 34.65 16.91
N PRO A 90 56.74 35.79 16.29
CA PRO A 90 56.23 36.17 14.98
C PRO A 90 56.39 35.05 13.93
N GLY A 91 55.31 34.77 13.20
CA GLY A 91 55.28 33.71 12.18
C GLY A 91 55.23 32.27 12.72
N PHE A 92 55.16 32.09 14.04
CA PHE A 92 55.05 30.78 14.69
C PHE A 92 53.79 30.69 15.55
N VAL A 93 53.78 31.26 16.76
CA VAL A 93 52.66 31.17 17.71
C VAL A 93 52.52 32.40 18.61
N ILE A 94 51.31 32.66 19.08
CA ILE A 94 51.05 33.47 20.29
C ILE A 94 50.50 32.56 21.38
N GLN A 95 50.99 32.69 22.62
CA GLN A 95 50.73 31.76 23.71
C GLN A 95 50.19 32.50 24.94
N GLY A 96 49.09 31.98 25.50
CA GLY A 96 48.31 32.53 26.61
C GLY A 96 47.90 31.46 27.63
N GLY A 97 47.02 31.83 28.56
CA GLY A 97 46.40 30.90 29.52
C GLY A 97 47.26 30.47 30.72
N GLY A 98 48.53 30.87 30.76
CA GLY A 98 49.43 30.55 31.89
C GLY A 98 49.48 31.60 33.00
N TYR A 99 49.15 32.84 32.65
CA TYR A 99 49.29 33.99 33.54
C TYR A 99 48.09 34.94 33.42
N THR A 100 47.67 35.53 34.53
CA THR A 100 46.81 36.71 34.58
C THR A 100 47.61 37.92 35.02
N VAL A 101 47.06 39.12 34.87
CA VAL A 101 47.61 40.33 35.47
C VAL A 101 46.57 40.97 36.37
N ASP A 102 46.98 41.27 37.59
CA ASP A 102 46.29 42.21 38.49
C ASP A 102 47.24 43.38 38.74
N GLU A 103 46.75 44.60 38.51
CA GLU A 103 47.54 45.83 38.41
C GLU A 103 48.70 45.73 37.39
N LEU A 104 49.94 45.47 37.83
CA LEU A 104 51.15 45.52 36.99
C LEU A 104 51.96 44.22 36.98
N SER A 105 51.57 43.20 37.76
CA SER A 105 52.39 42.01 38.01
C SER A 105 51.74 40.71 37.51
N PRO A 106 52.30 40.04 36.49
CA PRO A 106 51.79 38.75 36.04
C PRO A 106 51.80 37.68 37.15
N GLN A 107 50.66 37.05 37.39
CA GLN A 107 50.45 35.96 38.34
C GLN A 107 50.21 34.65 37.60
N LEU A 108 50.67 33.52 38.16
CA LEU A 108 50.38 32.20 37.58
C LEU A 108 48.91 31.86 37.75
N ILE A 109 48.29 31.35 36.68
CA ILE A 109 47.01 30.67 36.79
C ILE A 109 47.26 29.30 37.42
N THR A 110 46.53 28.96 38.48
CA THR A 110 46.63 27.65 39.14
C THR A 110 46.28 26.55 38.13
N SER A 111 47.17 25.58 37.95
CA SER A 111 46.97 24.47 37.02
C SER A 111 46.26 23.30 37.69
N ASP A 112 45.25 22.75 37.02
CA ASP A 112 44.65 21.46 37.33
C ASP A 112 45.55 20.28 36.90
N SER A 113 45.07 19.06 37.09
CA SER A 113 45.78 17.86 36.66
C SER A 113 46.00 17.86 35.14
N PRO A 114 47.15 17.39 34.63
CA PRO A 114 47.40 17.38 33.19
C PRO A 114 46.40 16.53 32.41
N VAL A 115 45.99 17.04 31.24
CA VAL A 115 45.12 16.32 30.30
C VAL A 115 45.95 15.40 29.38
N GLN A 116 45.35 14.26 29.01
CA GLN A 116 45.95 13.35 28.04
C GLN A 116 46.08 14.04 26.67
N ASN A 117 47.18 13.76 25.97
CA ASN A 117 47.38 14.25 24.61
C ASN A 117 46.42 13.57 23.64
N GLU A 118 45.58 14.35 22.98
CA GLU A 118 44.68 13.91 21.91
C GLU A 118 45.18 14.41 20.55
N TYR A 119 46.49 14.40 20.30
CA TYR A 119 47.01 14.77 18.99
C TYR A 119 46.50 13.79 17.91
N SER A 120 46.11 14.32 16.75
CA SER A 120 45.70 13.56 15.58
C SER A 120 46.25 14.20 14.31
N PRO A 121 46.77 13.43 13.34
CA PRO A 121 47.23 13.98 12.06
C PRO A 121 46.10 14.64 11.25
N ASN A 122 44.83 14.28 11.52
CA ASN A 122 43.65 14.88 10.90
C ASN A 122 43.22 16.21 11.58
N ARG A 123 43.90 16.60 12.66
CA ARG A 123 43.81 17.89 13.36
C ARG A 123 45.23 18.49 13.50
N SER A 124 45.78 18.88 12.36
CA SER A 124 47.15 19.39 12.23
C SER A 124 47.29 20.85 12.72
N ASN A 125 48.48 21.22 13.22
CA ASN A 125 48.81 22.58 13.68
C ASN A 125 48.96 23.57 12.51
N LEU A 126 47.83 23.91 11.89
CA LEU A 126 47.73 24.84 10.76
C LEU A 126 47.44 26.26 11.24
N ARG A 127 47.67 27.25 10.38
CA ARG A 127 47.36 28.65 10.67
C ARG A 127 45.89 28.81 11.10
N GLY A 128 45.65 29.60 12.15
CA GLY A 128 44.30 29.87 12.67
C GLY A 128 43.76 28.78 13.59
N THR A 129 44.50 27.70 13.84
CA THR A 129 44.14 26.70 14.87
C THR A 129 44.66 27.09 16.25
N ILE A 130 43.96 26.64 17.29
CA ILE A 130 44.41 26.72 18.69
C ILE A 130 44.82 25.33 19.18
N ALA A 131 45.92 25.25 19.92
CA ALA A 131 46.45 24.01 20.48
C ALA A 131 46.98 24.19 21.91
N MET A 132 47.03 23.09 22.67
CA MET A 132 47.52 23.10 24.04
C MET A 132 49.04 23.10 24.12
N ALA A 133 49.62 24.02 24.90
CA ALA A 133 51.04 24.03 25.20
C ALA A 133 51.42 22.91 26.19
N LYS A 134 52.67 22.46 26.12
CA LYS A 134 53.17 21.32 26.88
C LYS A 134 54.60 21.52 27.37
N VAL A 135 54.94 20.82 28.44
CA VAL A 135 56.33 20.65 28.88
C VAL A 135 57.07 19.75 27.88
N GLY A 136 58.29 20.15 27.52
CA GLY A 136 59.13 19.41 26.58
C GLY A 136 59.44 18.00 27.08
N ASN A 137 59.42 17.02 26.16
CA ASN A 137 59.59 15.58 26.43
C ASN A 137 58.53 14.96 27.36
N ASN A 138 57.40 15.63 27.59
CA ASN A 138 56.27 15.07 28.31
C ASN A 138 54.96 15.29 27.51
N PRO A 139 54.51 14.31 26.73
CA PRO A 139 53.36 14.47 25.83
C PRO A 139 52.04 14.71 26.57
N ASN A 140 51.86 14.21 27.80
CA ASN A 140 50.62 14.33 28.58
C ASN A 140 50.78 15.35 29.72
N SER A 141 51.30 16.54 29.40
CA SER A 141 51.61 17.60 30.38
C SER A 141 50.80 18.88 30.21
N ALA A 142 49.88 18.92 29.24
CA ALA A 142 49.03 20.07 28.99
C ALA A 142 48.10 20.35 30.19
N THR A 143 47.94 21.61 30.56
CA THR A 143 47.06 22.07 31.66
C THR A 143 46.25 23.29 31.22
N ASN A 144 46.67 24.52 31.54
CA ASN A 144 45.94 25.77 31.26
C ASN A 144 46.51 26.59 30.10
N GLN A 145 47.70 26.25 29.60
CA GLN A 145 48.34 27.03 28.55
C GLN A 145 47.94 26.57 27.16
N TRP A 146 47.58 27.52 26.32
CA TRP A 146 47.20 27.32 24.93
C TRP A 146 47.96 28.30 24.02
N PHE A 147 48.02 27.99 22.73
CA PHE A 147 48.59 28.88 21.72
C PHE A 147 47.80 28.86 20.43
N PHE A 148 47.76 30.00 19.74
CA PHE A 148 47.28 30.11 18.37
C PHE A 148 48.44 29.96 17.39
N ASN A 149 48.21 29.18 16.33
CA ASN A 149 49.16 29.00 15.23
C ASN A 149 49.07 30.17 14.25
N LEU A 150 50.17 30.92 14.08
CA LEU A 150 50.27 32.04 13.14
C LEU A 150 50.60 31.61 11.71
N ASN A 151 51.05 30.37 11.54
CA ASN A 151 51.45 29.78 10.26
C ASN A 151 51.17 28.27 10.25
N ASN A 152 51.41 27.61 9.12
CA ASN A 152 51.44 26.15 9.05
C ASN A 152 52.68 25.63 9.79
N ASN A 153 52.48 25.14 11.01
CA ASN A 153 53.51 24.63 11.90
C ASN A 153 53.55 23.10 11.95
N SER A 154 52.78 22.41 11.10
CA SER A 154 52.62 20.96 11.07
C SER A 154 53.96 20.21 11.01
N SER A 155 54.90 20.66 10.18
CA SER A 155 56.21 20.02 10.04
C SER A 155 56.99 19.90 11.36
N ASN A 156 56.75 20.81 12.30
CA ASN A 156 57.40 20.85 13.60
C ASN A 156 56.49 20.37 14.73
N LEU A 157 55.32 20.99 14.92
CA LEU A 157 54.43 20.76 16.05
C LEU A 157 53.67 19.43 15.96
N ASP A 158 53.49 18.85 14.78
CA ASP A 158 52.83 17.55 14.68
C ASP A 158 53.81 16.39 14.93
N ASN A 159 55.11 16.62 14.73
CA ASN A 159 56.14 15.58 14.72
C ASN A 159 57.05 15.57 15.96
N GLN A 160 56.78 16.43 16.95
CA GLN A 160 57.57 16.53 18.18
C GLN A 160 56.70 16.38 19.42
N ASN A 161 57.30 15.92 20.54
CA ASN A 161 56.62 15.80 21.83
C ASN A 161 55.27 15.05 21.78
N GLY A 162 55.14 14.06 20.88
CA GLY A 162 53.90 13.32 20.63
C GLY A 162 52.82 14.09 19.83
N GLY A 163 53.19 15.21 19.20
CA GLY A 163 52.28 16.13 18.50
C GLY A 163 51.54 17.05 19.48
N PHE A 164 51.21 18.29 19.07
CA PHE A 164 50.44 19.22 19.91
C PHE A 164 48.95 19.16 19.57
N THR A 165 48.11 18.95 20.58
CA THR A 165 46.66 18.74 20.39
C THR A 165 45.99 20.04 19.97
N VAL A 166 45.58 20.10 18.70
CA VAL A 166 44.65 21.12 18.19
C VAL A 166 43.24 20.77 18.65
N PHE A 167 42.59 21.74 19.30
CA PHE A 167 41.25 21.59 19.89
C PHE A 167 40.25 22.64 19.42
N GLY A 168 40.64 23.50 18.48
CA GLY A 168 39.72 24.44 17.83
C GLY A 168 40.35 25.22 16.69
N GLN A 169 39.54 26.03 16.03
CA GLN A 169 39.96 26.88 14.90
C GLN A 169 39.12 28.16 14.86
N VAL A 170 39.74 29.27 14.43
CA VAL A 170 39.02 30.52 14.18
C VAL A 170 37.90 30.38 13.15
N LEU A 171 36.77 31.04 13.41
CA LEU A 171 35.58 30.97 12.55
C LEU A 171 35.71 31.80 11.27
N SER A 172 36.37 32.95 11.34
CA SER A 172 36.41 33.91 10.23
C SER A 172 37.80 34.50 9.98
N ASN A 173 37.93 35.17 8.83
CA ASN A 173 39.11 35.96 8.52
C ASN A 173 39.29 37.16 9.44
N ASP A 174 38.21 37.68 10.04
CA ASP A 174 38.27 38.80 10.98
C ASP A 174 38.86 38.33 12.33
N ASP A 175 38.47 37.16 12.81
CA ASP A 175 39.07 36.53 14.00
C ASP A 175 40.58 36.28 13.78
N LEU A 176 40.94 35.83 12.57
CA LEU A 176 42.32 35.63 12.17
C LEU A 176 43.11 36.94 12.08
N ALA A 177 42.48 38.02 11.61
CA ALA A 177 43.08 39.35 11.58
C ALA A 177 43.32 39.91 12.99
N THR A 178 42.45 39.60 13.95
CA THR A 178 42.67 39.95 15.37
C THR A 178 43.89 39.22 15.94
N ILE A 179 44.07 37.93 15.64
CA ILE A 179 45.28 37.19 16.00
C ILE A 179 46.53 37.83 15.37
N ASP A 180 46.47 38.22 14.09
CA ASP A 180 47.58 38.89 13.40
C ASP A 180 47.90 40.26 14.04
N ALA A 181 46.89 41.03 14.45
CA ALA A 181 47.06 42.30 15.14
C ALA A 181 47.76 42.13 16.49
N ILE A 182 47.42 41.08 17.24
CA ILE A 182 48.15 40.71 18.47
C ILE A 182 49.61 40.35 18.15
N ALA A 183 49.84 39.53 17.13
CA ALA A 183 51.18 39.10 16.74
C ALA A 183 52.08 40.26 16.24
N ALA A 184 51.48 41.36 15.77
CA ALA A 184 52.17 42.57 15.34
C ALA A 184 52.60 43.49 16.51
N VAL A 185 52.11 43.25 17.73
CA VAL A 185 52.51 44.02 18.92
C VAL A 185 54.01 43.81 19.19
N PRO A 186 54.79 44.88 19.47
CA PRO A 186 56.22 44.75 19.73
C PRO A 186 56.54 43.79 20.89
N VAL A 187 57.55 42.94 20.68
CA VAL A 187 57.94 41.88 21.61
C VAL A 187 59.17 42.31 22.42
N PHE A 188 59.09 42.16 23.73
CA PHE A 188 60.14 42.56 24.68
C PHE A 188 60.67 41.38 25.50
N ASN A 189 61.90 41.54 25.99
CA ASN A 189 62.49 40.66 26.99
C ASN A 189 62.40 41.34 28.36
N ALA A 190 61.32 41.07 29.10
CA ALA A 190 61.05 41.69 30.40
C ALA A 190 61.70 40.92 31.57
N SER A 191 61.92 39.60 31.42
CA SER A 191 62.60 38.75 32.42
C SER A 191 63.01 37.41 31.81
N SER A 192 63.66 36.54 32.60
CA SER A 192 63.96 35.16 32.18
C SER A 192 62.71 34.35 31.81
N THR A 193 61.59 34.61 32.48
CA THR A 193 60.30 33.93 32.24
C THR A 193 59.50 34.58 31.11
N PHE A 194 59.63 35.90 30.97
CA PHE A 194 58.92 36.72 29.97
C PHE A 194 59.91 37.32 28.95
N ASN A 195 60.65 36.45 28.27
CA ASN A 195 61.71 36.87 27.34
C ASN A 195 61.20 37.19 25.92
N GLN A 196 59.91 36.93 25.66
CA GLN A 196 59.23 37.16 24.38
C GLN A 196 57.80 37.70 24.59
N ILE A 197 57.60 38.61 25.53
CA ILE A 197 56.27 39.12 25.87
C ILE A 197 55.86 40.29 24.95
N PRO A 198 54.68 40.25 24.29
CA PRO A 198 54.16 41.39 23.55
C PRO A 198 53.61 42.48 24.49
N LEU A 199 54.06 43.72 24.32
CA LEU A 199 53.64 44.86 25.15
C LEU A 199 53.25 46.08 24.29
N ILE A 200 52.18 46.76 24.69
CA ILE A 200 51.64 47.98 24.07
C ILE A 200 52.23 49.20 24.78
N ILE A 201 53.54 49.39 24.64
CA ILE A 201 54.31 50.45 25.32
C ILE A 201 55.15 51.27 24.33
N ASP A 202 55.60 52.45 24.75
CA ASP A 202 56.58 53.22 23.97
C ASP A 202 57.92 52.46 23.92
N ALA A 203 58.28 51.98 22.73
CA ALA A 203 59.52 51.24 22.49
C ALA A 203 60.78 52.07 22.80
N ASN A 204 60.70 53.40 22.81
CA ASN A 204 61.83 54.28 23.13
C ASN A 204 62.04 54.46 24.64
N ASN A 205 61.03 54.13 25.45
CA ASN A 205 61.08 54.19 26.90
C ASN A 205 60.25 53.04 27.50
N PRO A 206 60.73 51.79 27.37
CA PRO A 206 59.95 50.61 27.71
C PRO A 206 59.73 50.52 29.23
N LYS A 207 58.55 50.93 29.66
CA LYS A 207 58.09 50.88 31.04
C LYS A 207 56.67 50.33 31.05
N ILE A 208 56.42 49.33 31.89
CA ILE A 208 55.08 48.84 32.19
C ILE A 208 54.57 49.66 33.37
N ASP A 209 53.56 50.49 33.15
CA ASP A 209 52.91 51.29 34.20
C ASP A 209 51.38 51.29 34.11
N SER A 210 50.81 50.51 33.21
CA SER A 210 49.38 50.19 33.14
C SER A 210 49.15 48.69 32.88
N PRO A 211 48.08 48.08 33.43
CA PRO A 211 47.62 46.74 32.99
C PRO A 211 47.29 46.70 31.49
N ASP A 212 46.98 47.84 30.88
CA ASP A 212 46.66 47.94 29.44
C ASP A 212 47.90 47.87 28.54
N ASP A 213 49.09 47.92 29.13
CA ASP A 213 50.35 47.67 28.44
C ASP A 213 50.50 46.18 28.05
N PHE A 214 49.75 45.28 28.71
CA PHE A 214 49.71 43.87 28.36
C PHE A 214 48.65 43.60 27.29
N VAL A 215 48.97 42.73 26.33
CA VAL A 215 47.91 42.12 25.51
C VAL A 215 47.16 41.12 26.38
N ARG A 216 45.94 41.50 26.80
CA ARG A 216 45.12 40.72 27.74
C ARG A 216 43.69 40.57 27.29
N PHE A 217 43.10 39.44 27.67
CA PHE A 217 41.68 39.17 27.50
C PHE A 217 40.93 39.67 28.72
N GLN A 218 39.84 40.40 28.50
CA GLN A 218 38.90 40.75 29.55
C GLN A 218 38.31 39.47 30.14
N GLU A 219 37.84 38.59 29.27
CA GLU A 219 37.28 37.28 29.60
C GLU A 219 37.37 36.36 28.38
N ILE A 220 37.21 35.07 28.65
CA ILE A 220 36.94 34.07 27.63
C ILE A 220 35.62 33.44 28.03
N THR A 221 34.67 33.35 27.12
CA THR A 221 33.35 32.71 27.33
C THR A 221 33.10 31.68 26.23
N TYR A 222 32.01 30.93 26.32
CA TYR A 222 31.60 30.03 25.25
C TYR A 222 30.08 30.00 25.07
N THR A 223 29.64 29.67 23.86
CA THR A 223 28.23 29.57 23.47
C THR A 223 28.01 28.34 22.61
N SER A 224 26.82 27.74 22.70
CA SER A 224 26.40 26.65 21.81
C SER A 224 25.54 27.22 20.68
N VAL A 225 25.81 26.81 19.45
CA VAL A 225 25.01 27.08 18.26
C VAL A 225 24.77 25.77 17.50
N ASP A 226 23.89 25.79 16.50
CA ASP A 226 23.73 24.65 15.61
C ASP A 226 25.01 24.46 14.78
N GLU A 227 25.60 23.26 14.84
CA GLU A 227 26.82 22.91 14.10
C GLU A 227 26.65 22.94 12.58
N LEU A 228 25.43 22.70 12.11
CA LEU A 228 25.09 22.58 10.70
C LEU A 228 23.87 23.44 10.38
N GLN A 229 23.91 24.09 9.23
CA GLN A 229 22.80 24.83 8.66
C GLN A 229 22.29 24.09 7.42
N PHE A 230 20.99 23.78 7.42
CA PHE A 230 20.35 23.00 6.36
C PHE A 230 19.52 23.86 5.42
N SER A 231 19.48 23.50 4.14
CA SER A 231 18.63 24.16 3.15
C SER A 231 18.19 23.20 2.04
N LEU A 232 16.98 23.42 1.51
CA LEU A 232 16.49 22.73 0.33
C LEU A 232 17.14 23.33 -0.92
N VAL A 233 17.85 22.49 -1.69
CA VAL A 233 18.50 22.89 -2.94
C VAL A 233 17.59 22.66 -4.14
N ASN A 234 16.91 21.52 -4.18
CA ASN A 234 16.07 21.13 -5.32
C ASN A 234 14.91 20.24 -4.91
N ASN A 235 13.79 20.41 -5.61
CA ASN A 235 12.64 19.50 -5.63
C ASN A 235 12.13 19.44 -7.07
N THR A 236 12.31 18.31 -7.75
CA THR A 236 11.96 18.20 -9.17
C THR A 236 10.46 18.16 -9.44
N ASN A 237 9.62 17.95 -8.42
CA ASN A 237 8.17 17.89 -8.57
C ASN A 237 7.43 18.51 -7.36
N PRO A 238 7.41 19.85 -7.24
CA PRO A 238 6.74 20.56 -6.15
C PRO A 238 5.20 20.46 -6.20
N ASN A 239 4.63 19.98 -7.31
CA ASN A 239 3.19 19.72 -7.42
C ASN A 239 2.81 18.34 -6.88
N LEU A 240 3.78 17.49 -6.56
CA LEU A 240 3.58 16.19 -5.93
C LEU A 240 3.89 16.23 -4.42
N VAL A 241 5.05 16.77 -4.07
CA VAL A 241 5.52 16.88 -2.69
C VAL A 241 6.00 18.29 -2.40
N ASN A 242 5.61 18.84 -1.26
CA ASN A 242 6.13 20.10 -0.76
C ASN A 242 7.16 19.82 0.34
N VAL A 243 8.35 20.42 0.25
CA VAL A 243 9.45 20.16 1.19
C VAL A 243 9.84 21.46 1.87
N SER A 244 9.94 21.43 3.19
CA SER A 244 10.44 22.56 3.98
C SER A 244 11.39 22.10 5.08
N ILE A 245 12.26 22.99 5.54
CA ILE A 245 13.25 22.71 6.58
C ILE A 245 13.14 23.80 7.65
N ASN A 246 13.12 23.41 8.92
CA ASN A 246 13.14 24.30 10.07
C ASN A 246 14.19 23.82 11.08
N GLY A 247 15.31 24.55 11.18
CA GLY A 247 16.46 24.08 11.93
C GLY A 247 17.01 22.77 11.35
N GLN A 248 17.05 21.72 12.17
CA GLN A 248 17.48 20.37 11.79
C GLN A 248 16.35 19.49 11.23
N GLU A 249 15.08 19.88 11.38
CA GLU A 249 13.95 19.06 10.96
C GLU A 249 13.57 19.34 9.50
N ILE A 250 13.40 18.27 8.72
CA ILE A 250 12.82 18.32 7.38
C ILE A 250 11.37 17.83 7.41
N PHE A 251 10.50 18.53 6.69
CA PHE A 251 9.08 18.24 6.54
C PHE A 251 8.80 17.95 5.07
N ILE A 252 8.23 16.79 4.78
CA ILE A 252 7.84 16.35 3.44
C ILE A 252 6.32 16.13 3.43
N ASP A 253 5.60 17.08 2.87
CA ASP A 253 4.14 17.11 2.75
C ASP A 253 3.71 16.55 1.38
N TYR A 254 2.79 15.58 1.39
CA TYR A 254 2.31 14.88 0.19
C TYR A 254 1.02 15.52 -0.30
N LEU A 255 1.05 16.15 -1.49
CA LEU A 255 -0.11 16.90 -1.96
C LEU A 255 -1.30 15.98 -2.27
N PRO A 256 -2.54 16.37 -1.91
CA PRO A 256 -3.71 15.49 -2.03
C PRO A 256 -3.97 15.01 -3.45
N ASN A 257 -4.30 13.72 -3.56
CA ASN A 257 -4.65 13.04 -4.81
C ASN A 257 -3.57 13.14 -5.91
N GLN A 258 -2.31 13.31 -5.54
CA GLN A 258 -1.18 13.28 -6.47
C GLN A 258 -0.47 11.93 -6.42
N VAL A 259 0.06 11.49 -7.57
CA VAL A 259 0.88 10.29 -7.71
C VAL A 259 2.06 10.59 -8.62
N GLY A 260 3.18 9.92 -8.38
CA GLY A 260 4.39 10.10 -9.17
C GLY A 260 5.66 10.07 -8.32
N THR A 261 6.73 10.67 -8.85
CA THR A 261 8.04 10.73 -8.19
C THR A 261 8.59 12.16 -8.15
N ALA A 262 9.40 12.45 -7.13
CA ALA A 262 10.19 13.67 -6.98
C ALA A 262 11.60 13.32 -6.51
N GLU A 263 12.61 14.06 -6.98
CA GLU A 263 13.99 13.97 -6.50
C GLU A 263 14.26 15.21 -5.64
N ILE A 264 14.69 14.99 -4.40
CA ILE A 264 14.90 16.03 -3.38
C ILE A 264 16.39 16.12 -3.09
N THR A 265 16.96 17.33 -3.13
CA THR A 265 18.37 17.58 -2.79
C THR A 265 18.48 18.54 -1.63
N ILE A 266 19.21 18.14 -0.59
CA ILE A 266 19.44 18.90 0.64
C ILE A 266 20.91 19.31 0.74
N SER A 267 21.16 20.51 1.25
CA SER A 267 22.50 21.03 1.55
C SER A 267 22.68 21.19 3.06
N ALA A 268 23.83 20.73 3.57
CA ALA A 268 24.33 21.02 4.91
C ALA A 268 25.58 21.90 4.81
N ILE A 269 25.67 22.96 5.61
CA ILE A 269 26.84 23.86 5.70
C ILE A 269 27.29 23.93 7.16
N ASN A 270 28.57 23.67 7.43
CA ASN A 270 29.12 23.76 8.79
C ASN A 270 29.56 25.17 9.16
N LEU A 271 29.97 25.35 10.43
CA LEU A 271 30.42 26.64 10.98
C LEU A 271 31.66 27.23 10.28
N LEU A 272 32.40 26.45 9.49
CA LEU A 272 33.55 26.90 8.70
C LEU A 272 33.23 27.11 7.21
N GLY A 273 31.96 26.98 6.82
CA GLY A 273 31.47 27.21 5.46
C GLY A 273 31.69 26.05 4.48
N GLU A 274 32.03 24.85 4.96
CA GLU A 274 32.12 23.66 4.13
C GLU A 274 30.72 23.11 3.84
N GLN A 275 30.47 22.71 2.58
CA GLN A 275 29.16 22.25 2.12
C GLN A 275 29.17 20.75 1.79
N ALA A 276 28.09 20.08 2.16
CA ALA A 276 27.74 18.72 1.75
C ALA A 276 26.33 18.69 1.15
N LEU A 277 26.11 17.82 0.16
CA LEU A 277 24.83 17.64 -0.52
C LEU A 277 24.42 16.16 -0.45
N ASP A 278 23.14 15.90 -0.23
CA ASP A 278 22.55 14.58 -0.40
C ASP A 278 21.27 14.65 -1.23
N THR A 279 21.00 13.59 -1.99
CA THR A 279 19.88 13.51 -2.92
C THR A 279 19.16 12.17 -2.77
N PHE A 280 17.84 12.21 -2.60
CA PHE A 280 16.99 11.01 -2.47
C PHE A 280 15.69 11.17 -3.26
N THR A 281 15.04 10.04 -3.55
CA THR A 281 13.79 9.99 -4.31
C THR A 281 12.59 9.83 -3.37
N VAL A 282 11.51 10.54 -3.67
CA VAL A 282 10.20 10.39 -3.03
C VAL A 282 9.20 9.88 -4.07
N THR A 283 8.55 8.75 -3.78
CA THR A 283 7.52 8.12 -4.63
C THR A 283 6.17 8.12 -3.92
N VAL A 284 5.13 8.65 -4.56
CA VAL A 284 3.75 8.62 -4.08
C VAL A 284 2.93 7.73 -5.02
N ASN A 285 2.49 6.58 -4.51
CA ASN A 285 1.68 5.60 -5.25
C ASN A 285 0.19 5.89 -5.07
N ASP A 286 -0.66 5.45 -5.99
CA ASP A 286 -2.11 5.51 -5.77
C ASP A 286 -2.52 4.53 -4.65
N SER A 287 -3.00 5.04 -3.51
CA SER A 287 -3.43 4.21 -2.38
C SER A 287 -4.77 3.49 -2.63
N THR A 288 -5.47 3.82 -3.71
CA THR A 288 -6.72 3.15 -4.13
C THR A 288 -6.49 2.04 -5.15
N PHE A 289 -5.26 1.91 -5.65
CA PHE A 289 -4.90 0.91 -6.65
C PHE A 289 -4.53 -0.43 -5.99
N ASP A 290 -5.44 -1.40 -6.07
CA ASP A 290 -5.14 -2.79 -5.73
C ASP A 290 -4.59 -3.52 -6.98
N ALA A 291 -3.29 -3.81 -6.97
CA ALA A 291 -2.61 -4.49 -8.05
C ALA A 291 -3.16 -5.92 -8.31
N ALA A 292 -3.61 -6.62 -7.27
CA ALA A 292 -4.17 -7.96 -7.40
C ALA A 292 -5.57 -7.91 -8.04
N SER A 293 -6.42 -6.97 -7.62
CA SER A 293 -7.73 -6.73 -8.26
C SER A 293 -7.56 -6.29 -9.71
N TYR A 294 -6.58 -5.43 -9.99
CA TYR A 294 -6.27 -4.99 -11.35
C TYR A 294 -5.83 -6.16 -12.24
N ALA A 295 -4.95 -7.05 -11.74
CA ALA A 295 -4.55 -8.27 -12.44
C ALA A 295 -5.73 -9.21 -12.69
N ALA A 296 -6.55 -9.45 -11.66
CA ALA A 296 -7.72 -10.33 -11.74
C ALA A 296 -8.79 -9.80 -12.69
N SER A 297 -8.92 -8.47 -12.79
CA SER A 297 -9.83 -7.76 -13.71
C SER A 297 -9.34 -7.74 -15.16
N ASN A 298 -8.03 -7.93 -15.39
CA ASN A 298 -7.41 -7.96 -16.72
C ASN A 298 -6.57 -9.24 -16.90
N PRO A 299 -7.16 -10.43 -16.76
CA PRO A 299 -6.41 -11.66 -16.53
C PRO A 299 -5.73 -12.21 -17.79
N ILE A 300 -6.23 -11.86 -18.98
CA ILE A 300 -5.81 -12.48 -20.25
C ILE A 300 -4.35 -12.17 -20.58
N ASP A 301 -3.89 -10.97 -20.27
CA ASP A 301 -2.55 -10.50 -20.62
C ASP A 301 -1.70 -10.22 -19.37
N LEU A 302 -2.28 -9.63 -18.32
CA LEU A 302 -1.50 -9.29 -17.12
C LEU A 302 -1.00 -10.52 -16.37
N ILE A 303 -1.83 -11.57 -16.24
CA ILE A 303 -1.42 -12.80 -15.52
C ILE A 303 -0.32 -13.54 -16.28
N PRO A 304 -0.45 -13.88 -17.58
CA PRO A 304 0.62 -14.57 -18.30
C PRO A 304 1.93 -13.78 -18.38
N TYR A 305 1.86 -12.46 -18.53
CA TYR A 305 3.05 -11.64 -18.75
C TYR A 305 3.76 -11.28 -17.44
N TYR A 306 3.05 -10.80 -16.43
CA TYR A 306 3.66 -10.33 -15.18
C TYR A 306 3.69 -11.43 -14.11
N ILE A 307 2.54 -12.03 -13.81
CA ILE A 307 2.42 -12.96 -12.68
C ILE A 307 3.13 -14.28 -12.96
N ASN A 308 2.82 -14.94 -14.08
CA ASN A 308 3.42 -16.22 -14.44
C ASN A 308 4.92 -16.12 -14.78
N SER A 309 5.40 -14.92 -15.09
CA SER A 309 6.83 -14.64 -15.30
C SER A 309 7.58 -14.30 -14.00
N GLY A 310 6.90 -14.28 -12.85
CA GLY A 310 7.50 -14.06 -11.53
C GLY A 310 7.79 -12.60 -11.19
N TYR A 311 7.12 -11.64 -11.83
CA TYR A 311 7.22 -10.24 -11.42
C TYR A 311 6.42 -9.99 -10.14
N GLU A 312 6.95 -9.12 -9.29
CA GLU A 312 6.25 -8.62 -8.11
C GLU A 312 4.99 -7.84 -8.50
N LEU A 313 3.92 -7.94 -7.70
CA LEU A 313 2.65 -7.23 -7.95
C LEU A 313 2.83 -5.71 -8.05
N ALA A 314 3.82 -5.15 -7.35
CA ALA A 314 4.15 -3.72 -7.41
C ALA A 314 4.49 -3.23 -8.84
N VAL A 315 4.94 -4.11 -9.74
CA VAL A 315 5.21 -3.78 -11.14
C VAL A 315 3.93 -3.39 -11.88
N LEU A 316 2.78 -3.93 -11.47
CA LEU A 316 1.49 -3.61 -12.09
C LEU A 316 1.02 -2.19 -11.79
N THR A 317 1.46 -1.60 -10.67
CA THR A 317 1.24 -0.17 -10.38
C THR A 317 1.88 0.69 -11.46
N ASN A 318 3.15 0.41 -11.80
CA ASN A 318 3.82 1.11 -12.88
C ASN A 318 3.12 0.85 -14.23
N HIS A 319 2.75 -0.40 -14.54
CA HIS A 319 1.99 -0.70 -15.76
C HIS A 319 0.71 0.11 -15.88
N TYR A 320 -0.06 0.22 -14.78
CA TYR A 320 -1.31 0.99 -14.77
C TYR A 320 -1.05 2.48 -15.04
N LEU A 321 -0.06 3.06 -14.37
CA LEU A 321 0.29 4.48 -14.53
C LEU A 321 0.82 4.80 -15.94
N THR A 322 1.58 3.88 -16.56
CA THR A 322 2.16 4.14 -17.89
C THR A 322 1.23 3.79 -19.05
N ASN A 323 0.43 2.72 -18.92
CA ASN A 323 -0.41 2.20 -20.01
C ASN A 323 -1.87 2.06 -19.60
N GLY A 324 -2.15 1.44 -18.45
CA GLY A 324 -3.50 1.04 -18.05
C GLY A 324 -4.53 2.16 -18.00
N GLN A 325 -4.13 3.36 -17.58
CA GLN A 325 -4.98 4.56 -17.60
C GLN A 325 -5.38 4.97 -19.03
N ASN A 326 -4.41 5.02 -19.94
CA ASN A 326 -4.64 5.38 -21.35
C ASN A 326 -5.50 4.33 -22.08
N GLU A 327 -5.38 3.07 -21.65
CA GLU A 327 -6.16 1.94 -22.17
C GLU A 327 -7.57 1.82 -21.56
N ASN A 328 -7.92 2.67 -20.57
CA ASN A 328 -9.17 2.59 -19.80
C ASN A 328 -9.42 1.21 -19.18
N ARG A 329 -8.36 0.57 -18.67
CA ARG A 329 -8.48 -0.76 -18.08
C ARG A 329 -9.29 -0.72 -16.78
N PRO A 330 -10.19 -1.70 -16.55
CA PRO A 330 -10.90 -1.82 -15.28
C PRO A 330 -9.93 -2.09 -14.15
N LEU A 331 -10.17 -1.46 -12.99
CA LEU A 331 -9.39 -1.67 -11.78
C LEU A 331 -9.93 -2.82 -10.92
N ASP A 332 -11.25 -2.95 -10.85
CA ASP A 332 -11.91 -3.86 -9.92
C ASP A 332 -13.26 -4.35 -10.47
N THR A 333 -13.19 -5.27 -11.43
CA THR A 333 -14.35 -5.95 -12.04
C THR A 333 -14.37 -7.45 -11.79
N PHE A 334 -13.35 -7.99 -11.12
CA PHE A 334 -13.34 -9.38 -10.70
C PHE A 334 -14.34 -9.56 -9.55
N ASP A 335 -15.19 -10.58 -9.61
CA ASP A 335 -16.14 -10.90 -8.54
C ASP A 335 -15.57 -12.04 -7.69
N GLU A 336 -14.83 -11.69 -6.64
CA GLU A 336 -14.16 -12.64 -5.75
C GLU A 336 -15.17 -13.56 -5.07
N PHE A 337 -16.32 -13.03 -4.67
CA PHE A 337 -17.33 -13.81 -3.98
C PHE A 337 -17.92 -14.86 -4.93
N ARG A 338 -18.23 -14.47 -6.18
CA ARG A 338 -18.72 -15.42 -7.17
C ARG A 338 -17.67 -16.45 -7.55
N TYR A 339 -16.39 -16.06 -7.64
CA TYR A 339 -15.28 -16.97 -7.85
C TYR A 339 -15.16 -18.01 -6.71
N ILE A 340 -15.23 -17.59 -5.45
CA ILE A 340 -15.22 -18.51 -4.30
C ILE A 340 -16.43 -19.46 -4.40
N ALA A 341 -17.63 -18.89 -4.58
CA ALA A 341 -18.87 -19.63 -4.63
C ALA A 341 -18.92 -20.64 -5.78
N SER A 342 -18.23 -20.37 -6.90
CA SER A 342 -18.21 -21.23 -8.10
C SER A 342 -17.64 -22.63 -7.82
N SER A 343 -16.79 -22.78 -6.80
CA SER A 343 -16.17 -24.06 -6.43
C SER A 343 -17.15 -25.12 -5.94
N TYR A 344 -18.42 -24.78 -5.67
CA TYR A 344 -19.44 -25.74 -5.22
C TYR A 344 -19.65 -26.92 -6.18
N VAL A 345 -19.35 -26.77 -7.47
CA VAL A 345 -19.42 -27.85 -8.46
C VAL A 345 -18.28 -28.88 -8.33
N GLY A 346 -17.22 -28.55 -7.57
CA GLY A 346 -15.99 -29.34 -7.42
C GLY A 346 -15.61 -29.61 -5.96
N ASN A 347 -16.60 -29.77 -5.08
CA ASN A 347 -16.52 -29.98 -3.62
C ASN A 347 -16.36 -28.74 -2.74
N GLY A 348 -16.36 -27.52 -3.30
CA GLY A 348 -16.35 -26.29 -2.51
C GLY A 348 -15.01 -25.97 -1.85
N ASP A 349 -13.90 -26.35 -2.48
CA ASP A 349 -12.54 -26.15 -1.94
C ASP A 349 -12.20 -24.66 -1.72
N LEU A 350 -12.60 -23.77 -2.63
CA LEU A 350 -12.42 -22.32 -2.42
C LEU A 350 -13.32 -21.80 -1.28
N ILE A 351 -14.53 -22.35 -1.13
CA ILE A 351 -15.44 -22.00 -0.02
C ILE A 351 -14.79 -22.41 1.31
N GLU A 352 -14.17 -23.59 1.38
CA GLU A 352 -13.46 -24.05 2.58
C GLU A 352 -12.19 -23.21 2.88
N ALA A 353 -11.45 -22.84 1.83
CA ALA A 353 -10.20 -22.10 1.94
C ALA A 353 -10.42 -20.64 2.36
N PHE A 354 -11.42 -19.95 1.80
CA PHE A 354 -11.61 -18.50 1.92
C PHE A 354 -12.91 -18.10 2.62
N GLY A 355 -13.89 -18.99 2.71
CA GLY A 355 -15.13 -18.75 3.44
C GLY A 355 -14.97 -18.95 4.94
N ASN A 356 -15.65 -18.11 5.74
CA ASN A 356 -15.55 -18.10 7.20
C ASN A 356 -14.09 -17.91 7.69
N LYS A 357 -13.32 -17.09 6.97
CA LYS A 357 -11.93 -16.71 7.27
C LYS A 357 -11.78 -15.19 7.38
N PRO A 358 -10.88 -14.70 8.26
CA PRO A 358 -10.16 -15.47 9.28
C PRO A 358 -11.06 -15.92 10.45
N ILE A 359 -12.29 -15.41 10.51
CA ILE A 359 -13.29 -15.69 11.54
C ILE A 359 -14.62 -16.13 10.92
N PRO A 360 -15.47 -16.86 11.66
CA PRO A 360 -16.82 -17.21 11.20
C PRO A 360 -17.61 -15.98 10.75
N GLY A 361 -18.26 -16.07 9.59
CA GLY A 361 -19.02 -14.98 8.96
C GLY A 361 -18.19 -14.01 8.12
N ALA A 362 -16.85 -14.07 8.16
CA ALA A 362 -15.97 -13.30 7.28
C ALA A 362 -15.61 -14.08 6.01
N ILE A 363 -15.18 -13.37 4.96
CA ILE A 363 -14.70 -13.96 3.71
C ILE A 363 -13.37 -13.31 3.36
N ASP A 364 -12.35 -14.13 3.13
CA ASP A 364 -11.03 -13.68 2.70
C ASP A 364 -11.02 -13.42 1.19
N SER A 365 -11.58 -12.28 0.78
CA SER A 365 -11.63 -11.88 -0.63
C SER A 365 -10.24 -11.62 -1.20
N ALA A 366 -9.35 -10.98 -0.44
CA ALA A 366 -7.98 -10.71 -0.87
C ALA A 366 -7.21 -12.01 -1.14
N GLY A 367 -7.33 -13.01 -0.25
CA GLY A 367 -6.76 -14.33 -0.46
C GLY A 367 -7.34 -15.04 -1.70
N ALA A 368 -8.64 -14.89 -1.96
CA ALA A 368 -9.26 -15.45 -3.15
C ALA A 368 -8.79 -14.78 -4.45
N THR A 369 -8.63 -13.45 -4.47
CA THR A 369 -8.05 -12.72 -5.61
C THR A 369 -6.63 -13.19 -5.88
N LEU A 370 -5.81 -13.30 -4.83
CA LEU A 370 -4.44 -13.78 -4.94
C LEU A 370 -4.37 -15.23 -5.44
N HIS A 371 -5.27 -16.09 -4.95
CA HIS A 371 -5.39 -17.46 -5.45
C HIS A 371 -5.77 -17.51 -6.93
N TYR A 372 -6.72 -16.69 -7.36
CA TYR A 372 -7.13 -16.63 -8.77
C TYR A 372 -5.98 -16.26 -9.68
N ILE A 373 -5.24 -15.20 -9.37
CA ILE A 373 -4.15 -14.73 -10.23
C ILE A 373 -2.95 -15.67 -10.25
N ASN A 374 -2.66 -16.36 -9.14
CA ASN A 374 -1.51 -17.26 -9.04
C ASN A 374 -1.79 -18.68 -9.56
N ASN A 375 -3.03 -19.18 -9.42
CA ASN A 375 -3.38 -20.57 -9.73
C ASN A 375 -4.67 -20.67 -10.52
N GLY A 376 -5.75 -20.02 -10.04
CA GLY A 376 -7.10 -20.21 -10.57
C GLY A 376 -7.26 -19.93 -12.05
N PHE A 377 -6.59 -18.91 -12.58
CA PHE A 377 -6.61 -18.58 -14.00
C PHE A 377 -5.95 -19.67 -14.85
N VAL A 378 -4.78 -20.17 -14.44
CA VAL A 378 -4.03 -21.23 -15.16
C VAL A 378 -4.75 -22.58 -15.06
N GLU A 379 -5.38 -22.85 -13.93
CA GLU A 379 -6.22 -24.04 -13.72
C GLU A 379 -7.53 -24.01 -14.54
N GLY A 380 -7.88 -22.86 -15.12
CA GLY A 380 -9.14 -22.68 -15.84
C GLY A 380 -10.36 -22.73 -14.93
N ARG A 381 -10.22 -22.33 -13.66
CA ARG A 381 -11.33 -22.33 -12.70
C ARG A 381 -12.43 -21.38 -13.16
N SER A 382 -13.67 -21.82 -13.00
CA SER A 382 -14.83 -21.01 -13.36
C SER A 382 -14.95 -19.79 -12.44
N THR A 383 -15.26 -18.64 -13.01
CA THR A 383 -15.63 -17.41 -12.27
C THR A 383 -17.13 -17.16 -12.28
N THR A 384 -17.91 -17.99 -12.98
CA THR A 384 -19.33 -17.76 -13.28
C THR A 384 -20.26 -18.95 -13.00
N ALA A 385 -19.73 -20.12 -12.62
CA ALA A 385 -20.55 -21.33 -12.42
C ALA A 385 -21.62 -21.19 -11.30
N PHE A 386 -21.44 -20.26 -10.38
CA PHE A 386 -22.47 -19.89 -9.41
C PHE A 386 -23.34 -18.76 -9.97
N ASP A 387 -24.67 -19.00 -10.08
CA ASP A 387 -25.67 -18.00 -10.49
C ASP A 387 -26.40 -17.48 -9.23
N PRO A 388 -26.08 -16.27 -8.75
CA PRO A 388 -26.66 -15.74 -7.52
C PRO A 388 -28.16 -15.49 -7.61
N ALA A 389 -28.65 -15.07 -8.78
CA ALA A 389 -30.07 -14.81 -8.97
C ALA A 389 -30.88 -16.11 -8.95
N ARG A 390 -30.35 -17.17 -9.57
CA ARG A 390 -30.94 -18.51 -9.50
C ARG A 390 -30.95 -19.05 -8.07
N TYR A 391 -29.90 -18.78 -7.30
CA TYR A 391 -29.87 -19.16 -5.89
C TYR A 391 -30.99 -18.48 -5.09
N ILE A 392 -31.19 -17.16 -5.24
CA ILE A 392 -32.31 -16.44 -4.60
C ILE A 392 -33.65 -17.01 -5.07
N ASN A 393 -33.80 -17.25 -6.37
CA ASN A 393 -35.05 -17.77 -6.94
C ASN A 393 -35.38 -19.19 -6.46
N SER A 394 -34.37 -19.96 -6.08
CA SER A 394 -34.50 -21.33 -5.58
C SER A 394 -35.10 -21.40 -4.17
N TYR A 395 -35.01 -20.31 -3.39
CA TYR A 395 -35.32 -20.31 -1.96
C TYR A 395 -36.14 -19.07 -1.57
N PRO A 396 -37.45 -19.22 -1.25
CA PRO A 396 -38.30 -18.10 -0.87
C PRO A 396 -37.78 -17.27 0.31
N ASP A 397 -37.15 -17.92 1.31
CA ASP A 397 -36.54 -17.28 2.47
C ASP A 397 -35.39 -16.34 2.09
N LEU A 398 -34.59 -16.70 1.07
CA LEU A 398 -33.51 -15.84 0.59
C LEU A 398 -34.04 -14.58 -0.08
N PHE A 399 -35.13 -14.70 -0.83
CA PHE A 399 -35.79 -13.51 -1.40
C PHE A 399 -36.38 -12.63 -0.30
N THR A 400 -36.98 -13.21 0.74
CA THR A 400 -37.46 -12.45 1.90
C THR A 400 -36.31 -11.74 2.64
N ALA A 401 -35.15 -12.38 2.75
CA ALA A 401 -34.00 -11.83 3.47
C ALA A 401 -33.21 -10.79 2.66
N PHE A 402 -32.98 -11.04 1.38
CA PHE A 402 -32.04 -10.27 0.55
C PHE A 402 -32.70 -9.53 -0.62
N GLY A 403 -33.97 -9.82 -0.92
CA GLY A 403 -34.63 -9.26 -2.10
C GLY A 403 -33.88 -9.61 -3.38
N THR A 404 -33.49 -8.59 -4.15
CA THR A 404 -32.72 -8.71 -5.40
C THR A 404 -31.20 -8.59 -5.19
N ASN A 405 -30.72 -8.53 -3.93
CA ASN A 405 -29.31 -8.34 -3.62
C ASN A 405 -28.51 -9.65 -3.81
N THR A 406 -28.02 -9.84 -5.03
CA THR A 406 -27.22 -11.00 -5.43
C THR A 406 -25.92 -11.12 -4.65
N ALA A 407 -25.23 -10.01 -4.36
CA ALA A 407 -23.98 -10.02 -3.60
C ALA A 407 -24.19 -10.57 -2.17
N ALA A 408 -25.27 -10.16 -1.49
CA ALA A 408 -25.62 -10.68 -0.17
C ALA A 408 -25.95 -12.18 -0.22
N ALA A 409 -26.67 -12.63 -1.26
CA ALA A 409 -26.96 -14.04 -1.45
C ALA A 409 -25.71 -14.88 -1.72
N THR A 410 -24.76 -14.40 -2.52
CA THR A 410 -23.46 -15.06 -2.74
C THR A 410 -22.68 -15.19 -1.45
N LYS A 411 -22.57 -14.11 -0.66
CA LYS A 411 -21.92 -14.14 0.66
C LYS A 411 -22.59 -15.13 1.61
N HIS A 412 -23.93 -15.15 1.63
CA HIS A 412 -24.70 -16.11 2.41
C HIS A 412 -24.41 -17.55 1.98
N PHE A 413 -24.32 -17.83 0.68
CA PHE A 413 -23.99 -19.17 0.19
C PHE A 413 -22.62 -19.64 0.69
N ILE A 414 -21.60 -18.78 0.58
CA ILE A 414 -20.23 -19.07 1.03
C ILE A 414 -20.19 -19.33 2.54
N THR A 415 -20.87 -18.49 3.33
CA THR A 415 -20.76 -18.52 4.80
C THR A 415 -21.67 -19.57 5.45
N ASN A 416 -22.83 -19.87 4.86
CA ASN A 416 -23.84 -20.75 5.45
C ASN A 416 -24.41 -21.75 4.43
N GLY A 417 -24.89 -21.27 3.28
CA GLY A 417 -25.69 -22.07 2.35
C GLY A 417 -25.01 -23.34 1.85
N PHE A 418 -23.70 -23.31 1.60
CA PHE A 418 -22.94 -24.50 1.20
C PHE A 418 -22.88 -25.55 2.32
N ALA A 419 -22.62 -25.12 3.56
CA ALA A 419 -22.59 -26.01 4.73
C ALA A 419 -23.99 -26.57 5.08
N GLU A 420 -25.05 -25.80 4.80
CA GLU A 420 -26.44 -26.26 4.89
C GLU A 420 -26.81 -27.30 3.81
N GLY A 421 -25.96 -27.50 2.80
CA GLY A 421 -26.24 -28.39 1.67
C GLY A 421 -27.27 -27.83 0.68
N ARG A 422 -27.46 -26.51 0.64
CA ARG A 422 -28.39 -25.88 -0.31
C ARG A 422 -27.91 -26.08 -1.74
N ASN A 423 -28.78 -26.60 -2.60
CA ASN A 423 -28.56 -26.63 -4.04
C ASN A 423 -28.92 -25.26 -4.65
N PRO A 424 -27.98 -24.50 -5.23
CA PRO A 424 -28.27 -23.17 -5.79
C PRO A 424 -29.03 -23.19 -7.12
N ASN A 425 -29.25 -24.38 -7.69
CA ASN A 425 -29.81 -24.56 -9.03
C ASN A 425 -31.25 -25.11 -9.06
N LEU A 426 -31.99 -25.07 -7.94
CA LEU A 426 -33.36 -25.64 -7.88
C LEU A 426 -34.35 -24.89 -8.78
N PHE A 427 -34.22 -23.57 -8.90
CA PHE A 427 -35.05 -22.80 -9.82
C PHE A 427 -34.71 -23.18 -11.27
N PRO A 428 -35.67 -23.63 -12.11
CA PRO A 428 -35.40 -24.11 -13.46
C PRO A 428 -35.35 -22.95 -14.46
N SER A 429 -34.29 -22.14 -14.38
CA SER A 429 -34.11 -20.93 -15.19
C SER A 429 -34.17 -21.15 -16.70
N ASP A 430 -33.67 -22.29 -17.17
CA ASP A 430 -33.71 -22.70 -18.57
C ASP A 430 -35.14 -23.04 -19.03
N ARG A 431 -35.91 -23.78 -18.24
CA ARG A 431 -37.34 -24.01 -18.53
C ARG A 431 -38.16 -22.74 -18.43
N TYR A 432 -37.83 -21.85 -17.50
CA TYR A 432 -38.44 -20.52 -17.43
C TYR A 432 -38.20 -19.76 -18.73
N LEU A 433 -36.97 -19.73 -19.23
CA LEU A 433 -36.67 -19.15 -20.54
C LEU A 433 -37.44 -19.82 -21.67
N ALA A 434 -37.43 -21.16 -21.74
CA ALA A 434 -38.11 -21.93 -22.78
C ALA A 434 -39.63 -21.74 -22.80
N SER A 435 -40.23 -21.41 -21.66
CA SER A 435 -41.67 -21.16 -21.53
C SER A 435 -42.08 -19.75 -22.00
N ASN A 436 -41.13 -18.82 -22.07
CA ASN A 436 -41.36 -17.41 -22.29
C ASN A 436 -40.72 -16.98 -23.62
N LEU A 437 -41.47 -17.13 -24.71
CA LEU A 437 -40.95 -16.96 -26.08
C LEU A 437 -40.43 -15.55 -26.39
N ASP A 438 -40.98 -14.55 -25.73
CA ASP A 438 -40.48 -13.17 -25.80
C ASP A 438 -39.09 -13.05 -25.19
N LEU A 439 -38.79 -13.76 -24.10
CA LEU A 439 -37.46 -13.80 -23.50
C LEU A 439 -36.44 -14.52 -24.39
N ILE A 440 -36.84 -15.58 -25.10
CA ILE A 440 -35.97 -16.25 -26.09
C ILE A 440 -35.55 -15.26 -27.18
N ASN A 441 -36.46 -14.41 -27.66
CA ASN A 441 -36.14 -13.36 -28.62
C ASN A 441 -35.29 -12.24 -28.01
N THR A 442 -35.67 -11.73 -26.83
CA THR A 442 -34.95 -10.65 -26.13
C THR A 442 -33.50 -11.05 -25.84
N PHE A 443 -33.25 -12.31 -25.47
CA PHE A 443 -31.90 -12.81 -25.17
C PHE A 443 -31.23 -13.52 -26.35
N ALA A 444 -31.78 -13.40 -27.57
CA ALA A 444 -31.18 -13.97 -28.77
C ALA A 444 -29.70 -13.55 -29.01
N PRO A 445 -29.29 -12.29 -28.76
CA PRO A 445 -27.91 -11.86 -28.96
C PRO A 445 -26.88 -12.56 -28.05
N ILE A 446 -27.30 -13.15 -26.93
CA ILE A 446 -26.43 -13.89 -26.04
C ILE A 446 -26.15 -15.26 -26.68
N THR A 447 -24.90 -15.53 -27.05
CA THR A 447 -24.52 -16.79 -27.72
C THR A 447 -24.22 -17.90 -26.72
N ASP A 448 -23.59 -17.56 -25.59
CA ASP A 448 -23.31 -18.51 -24.53
C ASP A 448 -24.60 -18.97 -23.84
N TYR A 449 -24.75 -20.29 -23.69
CA TYR A 449 -25.96 -20.86 -23.12
C TYR A 449 -26.10 -20.57 -21.62
N ALA A 450 -25.00 -20.63 -20.86
CA ALA A 450 -25.05 -20.39 -19.42
C ALA A 450 -25.39 -18.93 -19.12
N ALA A 451 -24.77 -17.98 -19.83
CA ALA A 451 -25.08 -16.56 -19.74
C ALA A 451 -26.54 -16.26 -20.14
N LYS A 452 -27.08 -16.98 -21.12
CA LYS A 452 -28.49 -16.84 -21.53
C LYS A 452 -29.45 -17.35 -20.45
N VAL A 453 -29.12 -18.47 -19.80
CA VAL A 453 -29.90 -19.01 -18.67
C VAL A 453 -29.80 -18.07 -17.46
N GLU A 454 -28.63 -17.51 -17.18
CA GLU A 454 -28.43 -16.52 -16.10
C GLU A 454 -29.23 -15.23 -16.37
N ALA A 455 -29.29 -14.76 -17.62
CA ALA A 455 -30.15 -13.63 -17.98
C ALA A 455 -31.63 -13.91 -17.66
N ALA A 456 -32.09 -15.16 -17.84
CA ALA A 456 -33.43 -15.58 -17.46
C ALA A 456 -33.62 -15.63 -15.93
N SER A 457 -32.63 -16.11 -15.17
CA SER A 457 -32.62 -16.03 -13.70
C SER A 457 -32.77 -14.58 -13.21
N ASN A 458 -31.99 -13.67 -13.79
CA ASN A 458 -32.00 -12.25 -13.46
C ASN A 458 -33.34 -11.60 -13.83
N HIS A 459 -33.90 -11.89 -15.00
CA HIS A 459 -35.22 -11.41 -15.38
C HIS A 459 -36.30 -11.87 -14.39
N TYR A 460 -36.31 -13.15 -14.03
CA TYR A 460 -37.30 -13.65 -13.07
C TYR A 460 -37.18 -12.95 -11.72
N LEU A 461 -35.95 -12.75 -11.23
CA LEU A 461 -35.69 -12.09 -9.95
C LEU A 461 -36.14 -10.61 -9.95
N LEU A 462 -35.85 -9.88 -11.03
CA LEU A 462 -36.08 -8.42 -11.09
C LEU A 462 -37.52 -8.06 -11.43
N SER A 463 -38.17 -8.81 -12.32
CA SER A 463 -39.50 -8.46 -12.85
C SER A 463 -40.44 -9.66 -12.95
N GLY A 464 -39.96 -10.83 -13.36
CA GLY A 464 -40.82 -11.97 -13.69
C GLY A 464 -41.59 -12.57 -12.52
N ARG A 465 -41.10 -12.45 -11.27
CA ARG A 465 -41.76 -13.00 -10.08
C ARG A 465 -43.11 -12.35 -9.76
N GLY A 466 -43.30 -11.08 -10.15
CA GLY A 466 -44.54 -10.32 -9.91
C GLY A 466 -45.56 -10.42 -11.06
N GLU A 467 -45.20 -11.07 -12.17
CA GLU A 467 -46.01 -11.12 -13.38
C GLU A 467 -46.85 -12.40 -13.42
N SER A 468 -48.18 -12.26 -13.27
CA SER A 468 -49.10 -13.41 -13.20
C SER A 468 -49.13 -14.29 -14.46
N TYR A 469 -48.65 -13.78 -15.58
CA TYR A 469 -48.58 -14.49 -16.87
C TYR A 469 -47.24 -15.22 -17.10
N ARG A 470 -46.23 -15.02 -16.23
CA ARG A 470 -44.93 -15.68 -16.32
C ARG A 470 -45.00 -17.04 -15.63
N GLN A 471 -45.28 -18.08 -16.41
CA GLN A 471 -45.36 -19.46 -15.93
C GLN A 471 -44.27 -20.33 -16.56
N ILE A 472 -43.88 -21.39 -15.86
CA ILE A 472 -43.01 -22.43 -16.41
C ILE A 472 -43.91 -23.52 -16.98
N THR A 473 -44.12 -23.48 -18.30
CA THR A 473 -45.04 -24.37 -19.04
C THR A 473 -44.30 -25.30 -20.01
N PHE A 474 -43.02 -25.07 -20.26
CA PHE A 474 -42.20 -25.89 -21.13
C PHE A 474 -41.93 -27.25 -20.47
N ASP A 475 -42.51 -28.31 -21.03
CA ASP A 475 -42.27 -29.69 -20.65
C ASP A 475 -41.17 -30.29 -21.55
N ALA A 476 -39.97 -30.40 -20.98
CA ALA A 476 -38.79 -30.88 -21.70
C ALA A 476 -38.91 -32.35 -22.12
N ALA A 477 -39.55 -33.18 -21.30
CA ALA A 477 -39.76 -34.58 -21.65
C ALA A 477 -40.75 -34.70 -22.81
N ARG A 478 -41.84 -33.93 -22.79
CA ARG A 478 -42.82 -33.85 -23.88
C ARG A 478 -42.20 -33.36 -25.18
N TYR A 479 -41.37 -32.31 -25.10
CA TYR A 479 -40.65 -31.82 -26.27
C TYR A 479 -39.73 -32.89 -26.84
N LEU A 480 -38.99 -33.59 -25.97
CA LEU A 480 -38.06 -34.62 -26.37
C LEU A 480 -38.78 -35.79 -27.06
N VAL A 481 -39.86 -36.34 -26.47
CA VAL A 481 -40.61 -37.47 -27.06
C VAL A 481 -41.47 -37.09 -28.26
N SER A 482 -41.61 -35.79 -28.56
CA SER A 482 -42.31 -35.31 -29.76
C SER A 482 -41.51 -35.52 -31.04
N TYR A 483 -40.21 -35.81 -30.93
CA TYR A 483 -39.27 -35.76 -32.04
C TYR A 483 -38.25 -36.90 -31.96
N ASP A 484 -38.37 -37.88 -32.86
CA ASP A 484 -37.50 -39.06 -32.91
C ASP A 484 -36.02 -38.71 -33.10
N ASP A 485 -35.72 -37.63 -33.82
CA ASP A 485 -34.35 -37.15 -34.02
C ASP A 485 -33.73 -36.64 -32.71
N LEU A 486 -34.51 -35.93 -31.88
CA LEU A 486 -34.06 -35.49 -30.57
C LEU A 486 -33.89 -36.66 -29.61
N LEU A 487 -34.81 -37.63 -29.63
CA LEU A 487 -34.67 -38.87 -28.87
C LEU A 487 -33.42 -39.66 -29.27
N GLY A 488 -33.14 -39.77 -30.57
CA GLY A 488 -31.93 -40.43 -31.05
C GLY A 488 -30.64 -39.72 -30.63
N ALA A 489 -30.67 -38.38 -30.56
CA ALA A 489 -29.50 -37.58 -30.20
C ALA A 489 -29.27 -37.43 -28.69
N PHE A 490 -30.33 -37.33 -27.90
CA PHE A 490 -30.27 -36.97 -26.48
C PHE A 490 -30.73 -38.07 -25.53
N ASP A 491 -31.28 -39.17 -26.05
CA ASP A 491 -31.87 -40.27 -25.27
C ASP A 491 -32.94 -39.77 -24.29
N THR A 492 -32.69 -39.80 -22.98
CA THR A 492 -33.59 -39.30 -21.93
C THR A 492 -33.11 -37.98 -21.32
N ASP A 493 -32.11 -37.32 -21.91
CA ASP A 493 -31.50 -36.09 -21.38
C ASP A 493 -32.37 -34.86 -21.67
N THR A 494 -33.25 -34.53 -20.72
CA THR A 494 -34.17 -33.40 -20.79
C THR A 494 -33.47 -32.04 -20.70
N GLN A 495 -32.25 -31.96 -20.16
CA GLN A 495 -31.48 -30.71 -20.17
C GLN A 495 -30.97 -30.41 -21.57
N LYS A 496 -30.44 -31.41 -22.29
CA LYS A 496 -30.07 -31.25 -23.70
C LYS A 496 -31.27 -30.89 -24.58
N ALA A 497 -32.44 -31.47 -24.30
CA ALA A 497 -33.68 -31.12 -25.00
C ALA A 497 -34.06 -29.64 -24.78
N THR A 498 -34.05 -29.16 -23.52
CA THR A 498 -34.33 -27.75 -23.19
C THR A 498 -33.32 -26.81 -23.86
N LYS A 499 -32.02 -27.14 -23.78
CA LYS A 499 -30.96 -26.39 -24.45
C LYS A 499 -31.16 -26.35 -25.97
N HIS A 500 -31.50 -27.48 -26.58
CA HIS A 500 -31.79 -27.56 -28.01
C HIS A 500 -32.94 -26.65 -28.41
N TYR A 501 -34.05 -26.66 -27.66
CA TYR A 501 -35.20 -25.80 -27.95
C TYR A 501 -34.81 -24.32 -27.95
N ILE A 502 -34.11 -23.87 -26.90
CA ILE A 502 -33.71 -22.47 -26.71
C ILE A 502 -32.73 -22.01 -27.80
N GLN A 503 -31.79 -22.87 -28.21
CA GLN A 503 -30.74 -22.49 -29.17
C GLN A 503 -31.13 -22.72 -30.63
N ASN A 504 -31.96 -23.71 -30.94
CA ASN A 504 -32.25 -24.15 -32.30
C ASN A 504 -33.75 -24.32 -32.55
N GLY A 505 -34.43 -25.17 -31.76
CA GLY A 505 -35.81 -25.59 -32.03
C GLY A 505 -36.83 -24.45 -32.14
N PHE A 506 -36.63 -23.38 -31.37
CA PHE A 506 -37.44 -22.16 -31.43
C PHE A 506 -37.27 -21.36 -32.74
N TYR A 507 -36.07 -21.41 -33.34
CA TYR A 507 -35.68 -20.66 -34.53
C TYR A 507 -35.83 -21.45 -35.84
N GLU A 508 -36.05 -22.77 -35.76
CA GLU A 508 -36.35 -23.61 -36.92
C GLU A 508 -37.57 -23.11 -37.71
N GLN A 509 -37.63 -23.44 -39.01
CA GLN A 509 -38.74 -23.08 -39.90
C GLN A 509 -39.28 -24.34 -40.61
N PRO A 510 -40.46 -24.86 -40.23
CA PRO A 510 -41.33 -24.36 -39.18
C PRO A 510 -40.73 -24.53 -37.77
N ARG A 511 -41.13 -23.66 -36.83
CA ARG A 511 -40.74 -23.77 -35.41
C ARG A 511 -41.13 -25.14 -34.88
N ARG A 512 -40.27 -25.77 -34.08
CA ARG A 512 -40.60 -27.01 -33.38
C ARG A 512 -41.67 -26.74 -32.31
N GLU A 513 -42.79 -27.44 -32.38
CA GLU A 513 -43.88 -27.35 -31.40
C GLU A 513 -43.60 -28.23 -30.18
N PRO A 514 -43.39 -27.65 -28.98
CA PRO A 514 -42.95 -28.42 -27.82
C PRO A 514 -44.01 -29.37 -27.24
N ASN A 515 -45.27 -29.19 -27.63
CA ASN A 515 -46.41 -29.90 -27.07
C ASN A 515 -47.03 -30.93 -28.02
N LEU A 516 -46.30 -31.38 -29.05
CA LEU A 516 -46.84 -32.27 -30.09
C LEU A 516 -47.25 -33.65 -29.55
N PHE A 517 -46.47 -34.25 -28.65
CA PHE A 517 -46.82 -35.52 -28.02
C PHE A 517 -48.04 -35.34 -27.08
N PRO A 518 -49.15 -36.09 -27.27
CA PRO A 518 -50.40 -35.88 -26.53
C PRO A 518 -50.34 -36.55 -25.15
N SER A 519 -49.60 -35.92 -24.23
CA SER A 519 -49.23 -36.46 -22.92
C SER A 519 -50.42 -36.62 -21.97
N ASP A 520 -51.39 -35.71 -22.06
CA ASP A 520 -52.66 -35.78 -21.34
C ASP A 520 -53.53 -36.95 -21.83
N ARG A 521 -53.64 -37.15 -23.15
CA ARG A 521 -54.35 -38.32 -23.68
C ARG A 521 -53.62 -39.61 -23.37
N TYR A 522 -52.30 -39.61 -23.36
CA TYR A 522 -51.51 -40.73 -22.90
C TYR A 522 -51.86 -41.09 -21.45
N LEU A 523 -51.91 -40.11 -20.55
CA LEU A 523 -52.36 -40.32 -19.16
C LEU A 523 -53.80 -40.84 -19.09
N ALA A 524 -54.75 -40.19 -19.79
CA ALA A 524 -56.16 -40.56 -19.79
C ALA A 524 -56.41 -41.98 -20.34
N SER A 525 -55.55 -42.47 -21.22
CA SER A 525 -55.65 -43.82 -21.82
C SER A 525 -55.11 -44.92 -20.92
N ASN A 526 -54.40 -44.58 -19.84
CA ASN A 526 -53.67 -45.51 -18.99
C ASN A 526 -54.13 -45.34 -17.52
N PRO A 527 -55.22 -46.03 -17.11
CA PRO A 527 -55.81 -45.93 -15.76
C PRO A 527 -54.85 -46.16 -14.59
N ASP A 528 -53.86 -47.04 -14.77
CA ASP A 528 -52.83 -47.29 -13.77
C ASP A 528 -51.94 -46.06 -13.53
N LEU A 529 -51.68 -45.25 -14.57
CA LEU A 529 -50.95 -43.99 -14.43
C LEU A 529 -51.79 -42.91 -13.73
N ILE A 530 -53.10 -42.85 -14.00
CA ILE A 530 -54.00 -41.93 -13.27
C ILE A 530 -53.95 -42.22 -11.77
N ASN A 531 -53.99 -43.51 -11.39
CA ASN A 531 -53.83 -43.94 -10.01
C ASN A 531 -52.42 -43.67 -9.46
N HIS A 532 -51.39 -44.00 -10.23
CA HIS A 532 -50.00 -43.80 -9.81
C HIS A 532 -49.68 -42.32 -9.54
N PHE A 533 -50.26 -41.41 -10.33
CA PHE A 533 -50.10 -39.96 -10.18
C PHE A 533 -51.21 -39.29 -9.38
N ALA A 534 -52.07 -40.05 -8.69
CA ALA A 534 -53.23 -39.49 -7.97
C ALA A 534 -52.83 -38.43 -6.93
N SER A 535 -51.69 -38.61 -6.26
CA SER A 535 -51.18 -37.68 -5.23
C SER A 535 -50.67 -36.34 -5.78
N ILE A 536 -50.47 -36.22 -7.09
CA ILE A 536 -50.09 -34.94 -7.73
C ILE A 536 -51.36 -34.08 -7.83
N PRO A 537 -51.44 -32.91 -7.17
CA PRO A 537 -52.68 -32.13 -7.13
C PRO A 537 -52.93 -31.31 -8.40
N ASP A 538 -51.85 -30.90 -9.09
CA ASP A 538 -51.92 -30.03 -10.26
C ASP A 538 -52.04 -30.84 -11.57
N TYR A 539 -52.92 -30.37 -12.48
CA TYR A 539 -53.14 -31.04 -13.76
C TYR A 539 -51.91 -31.00 -14.66
N ALA A 540 -51.24 -29.85 -14.77
CA ALA A 540 -50.07 -29.71 -15.64
C ALA A 540 -48.92 -30.60 -15.14
N ALA A 541 -48.72 -30.68 -13.82
CA ALA A 541 -47.75 -31.59 -13.20
C ALA A 541 -48.08 -33.08 -13.44
N LYS A 542 -49.37 -33.47 -13.45
CA LYS A 542 -49.77 -34.84 -13.84
C LYS A 542 -49.42 -35.13 -15.31
N VAL A 543 -49.68 -34.17 -16.19
CA VAL A 543 -49.36 -34.29 -17.62
C VAL A 543 -47.85 -34.40 -17.82
N GLU A 544 -47.05 -33.58 -17.15
CA GLU A 544 -45.59 -33.68 -17.19
C GLU A 544 -45.05 -35.00 -16.61
N ALA A 545 -45.66 -35.51 -15.53
CA ALA A 545 -45.33 -36.84 -15.00
C ALA A 545 -45.61 -37.94 -16.03
N ALA A 546 -46.67 -37.81 -16.82
CA ALA A 546 -46.99 -38.73 -17.91
C ALA A 546 -45.97 -38.64 -19.06
N SER A 547 -45.54 -37.43 -19.44
CA SER A 547 -44.45 -37.21 -20.41
C SER A 547 -43.16 -37.90 -19.96
N ASN A 548 -42.77 -37.72 -18.70
CA ASN A 548 -41.59 -38.34 -18.10
C ASN A 548 -41.71 -39.86 -18.03
N HIS A 549 -42.87 -40.39 -17.65
CA HIS A 549 -43.11 -41.83 -17.65
C HIS A 549 -42.95 -42.41 -19.04
N TYR A 550 -43.57 -41.78 -20.06
CA TYR A 550 -43.44 -42.23 -21.44
C TYR A 550 -41.96 -42.22 -21.87
N LEU A 551 -41.26 -41.12 -21.62
CA LEU A 551 -39.84 -40.97 -21.94
C LEU A 551 -38.99 -42.09 -21.32
N LEU A 552 -39.14 -42.35 -20.02
CA LEU A 552 -38.25 -43.25 -19.28
C LEU A 552 -38.60 -44.73 -19.46
N ILE A 553 -39.89 -45.07 -19.52
CA ILE A 553 -40.37 -46.46 -19.41
C ILE A 553 -41.42 -46.76 -20.47
N GLY A 554 -42.44 -45.91 -20.60
CA GLY A 554 -43.64 -46.20 -21.37
C GLY A 554 -43.42 -46.48 -22.86
N ARG A 555 -42.35 -45.94 -23.47
CA ARG A 555 -41.94 -46.26 -24.85
C ARG A 555 -41.56 -47.73 -25.06
N GLY A 556 -41.04 -48.38 -24.02
CA GLY A 556 -40.65 -49.80 -24.05
C GLY A 556 -41.80 -50.76 -23.75
N GLU A 557 -42.97 -50.24 -23.35
CA GLU A 557 -44.10 -51.03 -22.90
C GLU A 557 -45.12 -51.22 -24.03
N SER A 558 -45.12 -52.40 -24.66
CA SER A 558 -45.96 -52.71 -25.83
C SER A 558 -47.47 -52.61 -25.60
N TYR A 559 -47.91 -52.57 -24.34
CA TYR A 559 -49.32 -52.46 -23.96
C TYR A 559 -49.78 -51.01 -23.76
N ARG A 560 -48.87 -50.04 -23.75
CA ARG A 560 -49.20 -48.61 -23.64
C ARG A 560 -49.80 -48.10 -24.95
N GLN A 561 -50.99 -47.54 -24.86
CA GLN A 561 -51.70 -46.99 -26.02
C GLN A 561 -52.30 -45.62 -25.69
N ILE A 562 -52.60 -44.83 -26.72
CA ILE A 562 -53.31 -43.55 -26.63
C ILE A 562 -54.69 -43.73 -27.26
N THR A 563 -55.64 -44.23 -26.47
CA THR A 563 -56.99 -44.63 -26.89
C THR A 563 -58.09 -43.68 -26.43
N PHE A 564 -57.83 -42.83 -25.44
CA PHE A 564 -58.78 -41.83 -24.96
C PHE A 564 -59.10 -40.82 -26.07
N ASP A 565 -60.38 -40.72 -26.43
CA ASP A 565 -60.88 -39.74 -27.40
C ASP A 565 -61.80 -38.73 -26.69
N PRO A 566 -61.38 -37.46 -26.56
CA PRO A 566 -62.21 -36.45 -25.92
C PRO A 566 -63.53 -36.19 -26.65
N ASN A 567 -63.59 -36.41 -27.98
CA ASN A 567 -64.86 -36.27 -28.71
C ASN A 567 -65.85 -37.36 -28.29
N ALA A 568 -65.40 -38.61 -28.19
CA ALA A 568 -66.23 -39.72 -27.72
C ALA A 568 -66.71 -39.49 -26.28
N TYR A 569 -65.80 -39.02 -25.42
CA TYR A 569 -66.11 -38.71 -24.02
C TYR A 569 -67.21 -37.64 -23.88
N LEU A 570 -67.13 -36.55 -24.66
CA LEU A 570 -68.14 -35.48 -24.65
C LEU A 570 -69.44 -35.86 -25.36
N ALA A 571 -69.39 -36.74 -26.36
CA ALA A 571 -70.58 -37.21 -27.08
C ALA A 571 -71.43 -38.20 -26.28
N ASN A 572 -70.87 -38.82 -25.23
CA ASN A 572 -71.60 -39.76 -24.39
C ASN A 572 -72.69 -39.03 -23.56
N PRO A 573 -73.98 -39.44 -23.65
CA PRO A 573 -75.07 -38.78 -22.93
C PRO A 573 -74.90 -38.71 -21.40
N ILE A 574 -74.12 -39.61 -20.81
CA ILE A 574 -73.83 -39.65 -19.36
C ILE A 574 -72.90 -38.50 -18.94
N ASN A 575 -72.19 -37.88 -19.89
CA ASN A 575 -71.25 -36.77 -19.66
C ASN A 575 -71.80 -35.43 -20.19
N ALA A 576 -73.13 -35.33 -20.39
CA ALA A 576 -73.77 -34.12 -20.93
C ALA A 576 -73.55 -32.88 -20.03
N ASP A 577 -73.36 -33.08 -18.73
CA ASP A 577 -72.96 -32.04 -17.77
C ASP A 577 -71.57 -31.48 -18.08
N VAL A 578 -70.61 -32.36 -18.39
CA VAL A 578 -69.24 -31.97 -18.78
C VAL A 578 -69.24 -31.26 -20.13
N ALA A 579 -70.03 -31.75 -21.10
CA ALA A 579 -70.14 -31.14 -22.42
C ALA A 579 -70.78 -29.75 -22.41
N ALA A 580 -71.66 -29.48 -21.44
CA ALA A 580 -72.27 -28.17 -21.24
C ALA A 580 -71.37 -27.18 -20.47
N ASP A 581 -70.31 -27.67 -19.82
CA ASP A 581 -69.40 -26.83 -19.06
C ASP A 581 -68.53 -25.96 -19.98
N PRO A 582 -68.42 -24.63 -19.76
CA PRO A 582 -67.64 -23.74 -20.62
C PRO A 582 -66.15 -24.06 -20.71
N PHE A 583 -65.57 -24.72 -19.70
CA PHE A 583 -64.17 -25.11 -19.65
C PHE A 583 -64.00 -26.57 -20.05
N PHE A 584 -64.71 -27.48 -19.38
CA PHE A 584 -64.60 -28.92 -19.60
C PHE A 584 -65.27 -29.42 -20.88
N GLY A 585 -66.17 -28.64 -21.50
CA GLY A 585 -66.79 -28.95 -22.79
C GLY A 585 -65.88 -28.78 -24.01
N THR A 586 -64.65 -28.31 -23.82
CA THR A 586 -63.61 -28.29 -24.87
C THR A 586 -62.87 -29.63 -24.96
N LEU A 587 -62.19 -29.95 -26.06
CA LEU A 587 -61.44 -31.22 -26.17
C LEU A 587 -60.33 -31.35 -25.11
N THR A 588 -59.62 -30.26 -24.85
CA THR A 588 -58.60 -30.20 -23.79
C THR A 588 -59.25 -30.31 -22.41
N GLY A 589 -60.35 -29.58 -22.20
CA GLY A 589 -61.12 -29.62 -20.96
C GLY A 589 -61.69 -31.01 -20.66
N ALA A 590 -62.17 -31.73 -21.66
CA ALA A 590 -62.72 -33.08 -21.53
C ALA A 590 -61.67 -34.07 -21.00
N THR A 591 -60.45 -33.99 -21.54
CA THR A 591 -59.31 -34.81 -21.10
C THR A 591 -58.93 -34.45 -19.66
N GLN A 592 -58.89 -33.16 -19.35
CA GLN A 592 -58.61 -32.67 -18.00
C GLN A 592 -59.67 -33.11 -16.98
N HIS A 593 -60.95 -32.99 -17.33
CA HIS A 593 -62.05 -33.46 -16.50
C HIS A 593 -61.91 -34.95 -16.20
N TYR A 594 -61.65 -35.77 -17.22
CA TYR A 594 -61.52 -37.21 -17.05
C TYR A 594 -60.39 -37.57 -16.08
N ILE A 595 -59.21 -36.96 -16.26
CA ILE A 595 -58.03 -37.21 -15.41
C ILE A 595 -58.27 -36.76 -13.96
N LEU A 596 -58.92 -35.60 -13.74
CA LEU A 596 -59.10 -35.03 -12.41
C LEU A 596 -60.26 -35.68 -11.65
N SER A 597 -61.36 -36.00 -12.32
CA SER A 597 -62.61 -36.40 -11.69
C SER A 597 -63.28 -37.58 -12.40
N GLY A 598 -63.41 -37.52 -13.73
CA GLY A 598 -64.23 -38.47 -14.49
C GLY A 598 -63.81 -39.93 -14.35
N PHE A 599 -62.52 -40.22 -14.21
CA PHE A 599 -62.01 -41.56 -13.94
C PHE A 599 -62.52 -42.11 -12.61
N ASN A 600 -62.41 -41.34 -11.52
CA ASN A 600 -62.86 -41.74 -10.18
C ASN A 600 -64.39 -41.81 -10.07
N GLU A 601 -65.09 -40.97 -10.83
CA GLU A 601 -66.55 -41.00 -10.99
C GLU A 601 -67.04 -42.17 -11.86
N HIS A 602 -66.13 -42.97 -12.43
CA HIS A 602 -66.44 -44.07 -13.34
C HIS A 602 -67.24 -43.59 -14.58
N ARG A 603 -66.95 -42.38 -15.07
CA ARG A 603 -67.57 -41.83 -16.28
C ARG A 603 -67.16 -42.67 -17.51
N PRO A 604 -68.10 -43.07 -18.37
CA PRO A 604 -67.79 -43.85 -19.56
C PRO A 604 -67.04 -43.00 -20.60
N ILE A 605 -66.07 -43.62 -21.29
CA ILE A 605 -65.27 -42.96 -22.34
C ILE A 605 -66.01 -42.95 -23.69
N ALA A 606 -66.82 -43.97 -23.96
CA ALA A 606 -67.60 -44.13 -25.20
C ALA A 606 -69.03 -44.54 -24.86
#